data_AF-A0A6G8FIB2-F1
#
_entry.id   AF-A0A6G8FIB2-F1
#
_cell.length_a   1.000
_cell.length_b   1.000
_cell.length_c   1.000
_cell.angle_alpha   90.00
_cell.angle_beta   90.00
_cell.angle_gamma   90.00
#
_symmetry.space_group_name_H-M   'P 1'
#
loop_
_entity.id
_entity.type
_entity.pdbx_description
1 polymer ?
#
loop_
_entity_poly.entity_id
_entity_poly.type
_entity_poly.pdbx_seq_one_letter_code
_entity_poly.pdbx_strand_id
1 'polypeptide(L)'
;MSGSEMVEGERSPQPLQREQQDLADELASVRREREQSENYLLQMSDGMRQLEEAAAGGDPKDYFVQKRLAGFRDLESGLRRITMQRLEFLDEEEREMRARLEENEQRLRTERQEKS
;
A
#
# COMPACT_ATOMS: atom_id res chain seq x y z
N MET A 1 -21.93 11.79 -56.06
CA MET A 1 -21.59 12.88 -55.12
C MET A 1 -21.61 12.25 -53.74
N SER A 2 -20.44 11.95 -53.16
CA SER A 2 -19.77 12.77 -52.12
C SER A 2 -20.73 13.14 -50.99
N GLY A 3 -20.51 12.81 -49.72
CA GLY A 3 -19.36 12.24 -49.01
C GLY A 3 -19.64 12.36 -47.51
N SER A 4 -18.66 11.92 -46.71
CA SER A 4 -18.56 12.12 -45.26
C SER A 4 -19.50 11.20 -44.44
N GLU A 5 -19.11 10.59 -43.32
CA GLU A 5 -18.11 10.98 -42.34
C GLU A 5 -17.34 9.76 -41.82
N MET A 6 -16.04 9.96 -41.64
CA MET A 6 -15.14 9.07 -40.93
C MET A 6 -15.55 9.07 -39.46
N VAL A 7 -16.14 7.98 -38.97
CA VAL A 7 -16.32 7.78 -37.52
C VAL A 7 -15.01 7.23 -36.98
N GLU A 8 -14.23 8.16 -36.45
CA GLU A 8 -13.29 8.04 -35.34
C GLU A 8 -12.82 6.61 -35.05
N GLY A 9 -11.67 6.28 -35.63
CA GLY A 9 -10.87 5.19 -35.10
C GLY A 9 -10.58 5.47 -33.62
N GLU A 10 -11.10 4.62 -32.76
CA GLU A 10 -10.71 4.50 -31.36
C GLU A 10 -9.17 4.47 -31.32
N ARG A 11 -8.57 5.63 -30.99
CA ARG A 11 -7.14 5.73 -30.72
C ARG A 11 -6.89 4.90 -29.47
N SER A 12 -6.63 3.61 -29.66
CA SER A 12 -6.05 2.75 -28.64
C SER A 12 -4.89 3.52 -27.99
N PRO A 13 -4.87 3.66 -26.66
CA PRO A 13 -3.78 4.38 -26.00
C PRO A 13 -2.46 3.77 -26.44
N GLN A 14 -1.51 4.62 -26.83
CA GLN A 14 -0.18 4.19 -27.26
C GLN A 14 0.43 3.31 -26.14
N PRO A 15 1.26 2.31 -26.44
CA PRO A 15 1.77 1.36 -25.44
C PRO A 15 2.28 2.01 -24.15
N LEU A 16 2.98 3.15 -24.24
CA LEU A 16 3.46 3.92 -23.09
C LEU A 16 2.36 4.57 -22.25
N GLN A 17 1.24 4.97 -22.85
CA GLN A 17 0.10 5.54 -22.11
C GLN A 17 -0.62 4.46 -21.29
N ARG A 18 -0.71 3.23 -21.83
CA ARG A 18 -1.22 2.08 -21.07
C ARG A 18 -0.28 1.76 -19.92
N GLU A 19 1.02 1.65 -20.19
CA GLU A 19 2.04 1.42 -19.17
C GLU A 19 2.02 2.47 -18.05
N GLN A 20 1.84 3.75 -18.39
CA GLN A 20 1.71 4.83 -17.41
C GLN A 20 0.46 4.66 -16.53
N GLN A 21 -0.66 4.25 -17.14
CA GLN A 21 -1.91 4.06 -16.41
C GLN A 21 -1.85 2.81 -15.51
N ASP A 22 -1.29 1.71 -16.01
CA ASP A 22 -1.08 0.48 -15.24
C ASP A 22 -0.20 0.73 -14.00
N LEU A 23 0.92 1.47 -14.17
CA LEU A 23 1.79 1.85 -13.05
C LEU A 23 1.10 2.78 -12.04
N ALA A 24 0.23 3.68 -12.49
CA ALA A 24 -0.53 4.56 -11.60
C ALA A 24 -1.55 3.78 -10.77
N ASP A 25 -2.20 2.79 -11.37
CA ASP A 25 -3.14 1.90 -10.68
C ASP A 25 -2.42 0.98 -9.69
N GLU A 26 -1.25 0.46 -10.06
CA GLU A 26 -0.39 -0.35 -9.18
C GLU A 26 0.10 0.46 -7.97
N LEU A 27 0.57 1.69 -8.19
CA LEU A 27 0.94 2.63 -7.12
C LEU A 27 -0.24 2.92 -6.18
N ALA A 28 -1.45 3.08 -6.71
CA ALA A 28 -2.64 3.24 -5.89
C ALA A 28 -2.99 1.97 -5.09
N SER A 29 -2.65 0.78 -5.59
CA SER A 29 -2.75 -0.47 -4.85
C SER A 29 -1.76 -0.53 -3.68
N VAL A 30 -0.48 -0.27 -3.95
CA VAL A 30 0.59 -0.26 -2.93
C VAL A 30 0.25 0.70 -1.78
N ARG A 31 -0.22 1.91 -2.10
CA ARG A 31 -0.65 2.89 -1.09
C ARG A 31 -1.81 2.39 -0.22
N ARG A 32 -2.78 1.70 -0.81
CA ARG A 32 -3.90 1.10 -0.06
C ARG A 32 -3.41 -0.02 0.85
N GLU A 33 -2.50 -0.87 0.39
CA GLU A 33 -1.90 -1.93 1.22
C GLU A 33 -1.07 -1.38 2.37
N ARG A 34 -0.36 -0.27 2.13
CA ARG A 34 0.39 0.46 3.15
C ARG A 34 -0.54 1.01 4.23
N GLU A 35 -1.60 1.72 3.84
CA GLU A 35 -2.61 2.24 4.76
C GLU A 35 -3.29 1.11 5.57
N GLN A 36 -3.61 -0.01 4.94
CA GLN A 36 -4.16 -1.18 5.63
C GLN A 36 -3.19 -1.74 6.67
N SER A 37 -1.90 -1.80 6.34
CA SER A 37 -0.85 -2.29 7.25
C SER A 37 -0.62 -1.33 8.42
N GLU A 38 -0.66 -0.02 8.20
CA GLU A 38 -0.62 1.01 9.25
C GLU A 38 -1.84 0.90 10.19
N ASN A 39 -3.04 0.76 9.61
CA ASN A 39 -4.28 0.58 10.38
C ASN A 39 -4.26 -0.69 11.23
N TYR A 40 -3.69 -1.78 10.70
CA TYR A 40 -3.53 -3.02 11.45
C TYR A 40 -2.66 -2.82 12.70
N LEU A 41 -1.55 -2.08 12.60
CA LEU A 41 -0.71 -1.77 13.76
C LEU A 41 -1.47 -0.99 14.84
N LEU A 42 -2.27 0.00 14.44
CA LEU A 42 -3.09 0.78 15.37
C LEU A 42 -4.10 -0.10 16.10
N GLN A 43 -4.84 -0.93 15.36
CA GLN A 43 -5.83 -1.85 15.93
C GLN A 43 -5.20 -2.86 16.89
N MET A 44 -4.00 -3.37 16.55
CA MET A 44 -3.28 -4.32 17.39
C MET A 44 -2.83 -3.66 18.70
N SER A 45 -2.27 -2.46 18.65
CA SER A 45 -1.86 -1.73 19.85
C SER A 45 -3.05 -1.35 20.73
N ASP A 46 -4.19 -0.97 20.14
CA ASP A 46 -5.43 -0.74 20.91
C ASP A 46 -5.96 -2.03 21.55
N GLY A 47 -5.91 -3.15 20.83
CA GLY A 47 -6.30 -4.46 21.37
C GLY A 47 -5.42 -4.90 22.53
N MET A 48 -4.10 -4.71 22.43
CA MET A 48 -3.17 -5.01 23.52
C MET A 48 -3.46 -4.13 24.74
N ARG A 49 -3.68 -2.82 24.54
CA ARG A 49 -4.04 -1.90 25.63
C ARG A 49 -5.30 -2.35 26.36
N GLN A 50 -6.35 -2.75 25.65
CA GLN A 50 -7.58 -3.27 26.27
C GLN A 50 -7.34 -4.55 27.07
N LEU A 51 -6.47 -5.45 26.59
CA LEU A 51 -6.09 -6.66 27.34
C LEU A 51 -5.32 -6.31 28.61
N GLU A 52 -4.42 -5.32 28.55
CA GLU A 52 -3.68 -4.85 29.72
C GLU A 52 -4.59 -4.18 30.75
N GLU A 53 -5.53 -3.34 30.30
CA GLU A 53 -6.55 -2.71 31.16
C GLU A 53 -7.43 -3.78 31.84
N ALA A 54 -7.88 -4.80 31.10
CA ALA A 54 -8.65 -5.90 31.65
C ALA A 54 -7.84 -6.73 32.66
N ALA A 55 -6.56 -6.98 32.39
CA ALA A 55 -5.67 -7.68 33.32
C ALA A 55 -5.39 -6.87 34.60
N ALA A 56 -5.30 -5.54 34.50
CA ALA A 56 -5.11 -4.64 35.64
C ALA A 56 -6.34 -4.59 36.57
N GLY A 57 -7.53 -4.88 36.06
CA GLY A 57 -8.75 -5.02 36.87
C GLY A 57 -8.87 -6.36 37.63
N GLY A 58 -8.00 -7.34 37.34
CA GLY A 58 -7.94 -8.64 38.01
C GLY A 58 -6.96 -8.67 39.20
N ASP A 59 -6.77 -9.85 39.81
CA ASP A 59 -5.69 -10.03 40.79
C ASP A 59 -4.34 -10.04 40.04
N PRO A 60 -3.44 -9.07 40.27
CA PRO A 60 -2.15 -9.03 39.60
C PRO A 60 -1.25 -10.23 39.93
N LYS A 61 -1.57 -11.01 40.99
CA LYS A 61 -0.88 -12.26 41.36
C LYS A 61 -1.45 -13.49 40.68
N ASP A 62 -2.52 -13.37 39.88
CA ASP A 62 -3.03 -14.50 39.10
C ASP A 62 -2.01 -14.87 38.01
N TYR A 63 -1.26 -15.93 38.28
CA TYR A 63 -0.25 -16.47 37.40
C TYR A 63 -0.78 -16.78 35.99
N PHE A 64 -2.02 -17.24 35.86
CA PHE A 64 -2.58 -17.60 34.55
C PHE A 64 -2.89 -16.35 33.72
N VAL A 65 -3.36 -15.27 34.36
CA VAL A 65 -3.58 -13.97 33.71
C VAL A 65 -2.25 -13.38 33.24
N GLN A 66 -1.24 -13.36 34.11
CA GLN A 66 0.09 -12.83 33.78
C GLN A 66 0.77 -13.62 32.66
N LYS A 67 0.70 -14.96 32.71
CA LYS A 67 1.27 -15.82 31.68
C LYS A 67 0.58 -15.62 30.32
N ARG A 68 -0.75 -15.50 30.31
CA ARG A 68 -1.50 -15.23 29.09
C ARG A 68 -1.16 -13.85 28.52
N LEU A 69 -1.05 -12.84 29.37
CA LEU A 69 -0.68 -11.47 28.97
C LEU A 69 0.74 -11.43 28.36
N ALA A 70 1.70 -12.13 28.96
CA ALA A 70 3.05 -12.26 28.42
C ALA A 70 3.04 -12.90 27.02
N GLY A 71 2.28 -13.98 26.82
CA GLY A 71 2.14 -14.61 25.51
C GLY A 71 1.51 -13.69 24.44
N PHE A 72 0.56 -12.84 24.83
CA PHE A 72 0.00 -11.83 23.92
C PHE A 72 1.02 -10.75 23.55
N ARG A 73 1.83 -10.27 24.49
CA ARG A 73 2.91 -9.30 24.19
C ARG A 73 3.95 -9.88 23.23
N ASP A 74 4.31 -11.14 23.40
CA ASP A 74 5.26 -11.82 22.51
C ASP A 74 4.68 -11.94 21.08
N LEU A 75 3.39 -12.30 20.98
CA LEU A 75 2.67 -12.35 19.70
C LEU A 75 2.59 -10.97 19.05
N GLU A 76 2.18 -9.94 19.80
CA GLU A 76 2.09 -8.55 19.34
C GLU A 76 3.44 -8.07 18.80
N SER A 77 4.51 -8.30 19.55
CA SER A 77 5.88 -7.94 19.16
C SER A 77 6.30 -8.62 17.85
N GLY A 78 6.00 -9.91 17.71
CA GLY A 78 6.27 -10.68 16.50
C GLY A 78 5.51 -10.15 15.28
N LEU A 79 4.19 -9.94 15.43
CA LEU A 79 3.34 -9.38 14.38
C LEU A 79 3.77 -7.96 14.00
N ARG A 80 4.07 -7.11 14.99
CA ARG A 80 4.56 -5.75 14.78
C ARG A 80 5.82 -5.74 13.94
N ARG A 81 6.77 -6.64 14.23
CA ARG A 81 8.01 -6.77 13.44
C ARG A 81 7.71 -7.11 11.99
N ILE A 82 6.84 -8.10 11.75
CA ILE A 82 6.46 -8.53 10.39
C ILE A 82 5.76 -7.39 9.64
N THR A 83 4.83 -6.69 10.29
CA THR A 83 4.11 -5.58 9.65
C THR A 83 5.05 -4.41 9.36
N MET A 84 6.00 -4.10 10.24
CA MET A 84 7.02 -3.08 9.96
C MET A 84 7.90 -3.45 8.75
N GLN A 85 8.34 -4.70 8.65
CA GLN A 85 9.09 -5.17 7.47
C GLN A 85 8.26 -5.08 6.19
N ARG A 86 6.96 -5.38 6.27
CA ARG A 86 6.06 -5.20 5.12
C ARG A 86 5.93 -3.71 4.74
N LEU A 87 5.82 -2.81 5.71
CA LEU A 87 5.76 -1.37 5.44
C LEU A 87 7.05 -0.86 4.78
N GLU A 88 8.22 -1.31 5.24
CA GLU A 88 9.50 -0.97 4.61
C GLU A 88 9.56 -1.45 3.15
N PHE A 89 9.07 -2.66 2.87
CA PHE A 89 8.97 -3.18 1.51
C PHE A 89 8.03 -2.35 0.64
N LEU A 90 6.82 -2.04 1.13
CA LEU A 90 5.83 -1.23 0.42
C LEU A 90 6.33 0.21 0.17
N ASP A 91 7.08 0.78 1.11
CA ASP A 91 7.69 2.11 0.95
C ASP A 91 8.75 2.12 -0.16
N GLU A 92 9.54 1.04 -0.29
CA GLU A 92 10.52 0.91 -1.38
C GLU A 92 9.84 0.69 -2.73
N GLU A 93 8.82 -0.18 -2.76
CA GLU A 93 8.01 -0.44 -3.96
C GLU A 93 7.30 0.84 -4.44
N GLU A 94 6.74 1.63 -3.53
CA GLU A 94 6.16 2.94 -3.85
C GLU A 94 7.20 3.90 -4.47
N ARG A 95 8.44 3.93 -3.96
CA ARG A 95 9.51 4.77 -4.51
C ARG A 95 9.89 4.34 -5.92
N GLU A 96 10.04 3.04 -6.14
CA GLU A 96 10.37 2.49 -7.46
C GLU A 96 9.28 2.82 -8.48
N MET A 97 8.00 2.60 -8.13
CA MET A 97 6.87 2.92 -9.02
C MET A 97 6.79 4.40 -9.36
N ARG A 98 7.03 5.29 -8.37
CA ARG A 98 7.09 6.74 -8.61
C ARG A 98 8.22 7.10 -9.58
N ALA A 99 9.42 6.52 -9.41
CA ALA A 99 10.54 6.76 -10.32
C ALA A 99 10.22 6.31 -11.75
N ARG A 100 9.59 5.13 -11.91
CA ARG A 100 9.16 4.61 -13.22
C ARG A 100 8.08 5.46 -13.87
N LEU A 101 7.13 5.99 -13.09
CA LEU A 101 6.13 6.94 -13.57
C LEU A 101 6.77 8.24 -14.08
N GLU A 102 7.73 8.78 -13.34
CA GLU A 102 8.47 9.98 -13.76
C GLU A 102 9.26 9.76 -15.05
N GLU A 103 9.92 8.60 -15.18
CA GLU A 103 10.62 8.22 -16.42
C GLU A 103 9.66 8.09 -17.60
N ASN A 104 8.54 7.39 -17.43
CA ASN A 104 7.53 7.22 -18.48
C ASN A 104 6.88 8.55 -18.87
N GLU A 105 6.65 9.46 -17.91
CA GLU A 105 6.22 10.82 -18.21
C GLU A 105 7.22 11.58 -19.08
N GLN A 106 8.52 11.49 -18.77
CA GLN A 106 9.56 12.13 -19.58
C GLN A 106 9.59 11.56 -21.00
N ARG A 107 9.55 10.23 -21.14
CA ARG A 107 9.49 9.55 -22.44
C ARG A 107 8.29 10.00 -23.26
N LEU A 108 7.10 10.09 -22.65
CA LEU A 108 5.89 10.59 -23.30
C LEU A 108 5.99 12.05 -23.74
N ARG A 109 6.67 12.91 -22.95
CA ARG A 109 6.92 14.30 -23.34
C ARG A 109 7.85 14.37 -24.55
N THR A 110 8.94 13.60 -24.55
CA THR A 110 9.88 13.53 -25.67
C THR A 110 9.18 13.05 -26.95
N GLU A 111 8.42 11.94 -26.89
CA GLU A 111 7.69 11.44 -28.06
C GLU A 111 6.69 12.46 -28.63
N ARG A 112 6.05 13.24 -27.77
CA ARG A 112 5.12 14.30 -28.21
C ARG A 112 5.85 15.46 -28.89
N GLN A 113 7.05 15.79 -28.43
CA GLN A 113 7.87 16.84 -29.04
C GLN A 113 8.49 16.40 -30.37
N GLU A 114 8.89 15.13 -30.50
CA GLU A 114 9.45 14.58 -31.74
C GLU A 114 8.40 14.33 -32.84
N LYS A 115 7.14 14.11 -32.45
CA LYS A 115 6.01 13.91 -33.38
C LYS A 115 5.31 15.22 -33.78
N SER A 116 5.73 16.38 -33.23
CA SER A 116 5.15 17.71 -33.50
C SER A 116 6.03 18.56 -34.40
#